data_AF-A0A9D6EU31-F1
#
_entry.id   AF-A0A9D6EU31-F1
#
_cell.length_a   1.000
_cell.length_b   1.000
_cell.length_c   1.000
_cell.angle_alpha   90.00
_cell.angle_beta   90.00
_cell.angle_gamma   90.00
#
_symmetry.space_group_name_H-M   'P 1'
#
loop_
_entity.id
_entity.type
_entity.pdbx_description
1 polymer ?
#
loop_
_entity_poly.entity_id
_entity_poly.type
_entity_poly.pdbx_seq_one_letter_code
_entity_poly.pdbx_strand_id
1 'polypeptide(L)'
;MQKGTHIQNTLVVRPPIVTILGHVDHGKTTLLDAIRKTNIAASESGGITQHIGAYQITTKASEKQSEQEITFIDTPGHQAFSKMRSRGADVADIAILVIAANDGVMPQTVESLSMIQTAKIPYIIALNKTDLPDINVGKIKQQLTKLGVQLEEFGGDVPTIELSAKKGQGIEKLLSTILLLSELAQIREDQPGVLRGVVIESTLSKTQGAMATVVIRSGSIRIGDELICGASEFKVRALRNWQGQSLHEAKAGTPVEILGWNQVPPVGSVLYKKNQRELPEFHPINTEKLTPPISSTHPLEVSQDTSIKFIIKADTAGTLEAIVTALKDKKDIITISATVGAISESDVLFAKTTGAIIIGFHTKIPESVSKLATSEKVIIKTYTIIYELLDEMDEVIEAIKKGNLVTVLGEARVQALFPIKENVIAGIKVISGRIARGDQIKLVRGEKEVGRSKIKSLRHGKEDITVADQGKEAGLILSQSLEILTGDSIISIG
;
A
#
# COMPACT_ATOMS: atom_id res chain seq x y z
N MET A 1 -5.34 -34.37 -48.30
CA MET A 1 -5.41 -35.08 -47.01
C MET A 1 -4.66 -34.26 -45.96
N GLN A 2 -5.32 -33.30 -45.32
CA GLN A 2 -4.79 -32.66 -44.11
C GLN A 2 -5.22 -33.53 -42.92
N LYS A 3 -4.25 -34.10 -42.20
CA LYS A 3 -4.52 -34.79 -40.92
C LYS A 3 -4.87 -33.71 -39.90
N GLY A 4 -6.15 -33.48 -39.70
CA GLY A 4 -6.66 -32.75 -38.53
C GLY A 4 -6.32 -33.57 -37.29
N THR A 5 -5.38 -33.08 -36.49
CA THR A 5 -5.10 -33.62 -35.17
C THR A 5 -6.29 -33.29 -34.29
N HIS A 6 -7.23 -34.22 -34.16
CA HIS A 6 -8.24 -34.19 -33.11
C HIS A 6 -7.51 -34.29 -31.76
N ILE A 7 -7.25 -33.15 -31.11
CA ILE A 7 -6.90 -33.12 -29.69
C ILE A 7 -8.20 -33.52 -28.98
N GLN A 8 -8.30 -34.77 -28.56
CA GLN A 8 -9.30 -35.18 -27.59
C GLN A 8 -9.08 -34.30 -26.35
N ASN A 9 -9.98 -33.34 -26.14
CA ASN A 9 -9.94 -32.43 -25.02
C ASN A 9 -10.36 -33.21 -23.76
N THR A 10 -9.45 -34.03 -23.22
CA THR A 10 -9.66 -34.72 -21.95
C THR A 10 -9.70 -33.65 -20.87
N LEU A 11 -10.91 -33.31 -20.43
CA LEU A 11 -11.16 -32.31 -19.40
C LEU A 11 -10.53 -32.78 -18.08
N VAL A 12 -9.38 -32.21 -17.71
CA VAL A 12 -8.68 -32.54 -16.45
C VAL A 12 -9.26 -31.69 -15.33
N VAL A 13 -9.80 -32.35 -14.29
CA VAL A 13 -10.25 -31.69 -13.06
C VAL A 13 -9.03 -31.27 -12.27
N ARG A 14 -9.04 -30.03 -11.77
CA ARG A 14 -7.97 -29.49 -10.92
C ARG A 14 -8.53 -29.00 -9.58
N PRO A 15 -7.69 -28.86 -8.54
CA PRO A 15 -8.10 -28.23 -7.29
C PRO A 15 -8.70 -26.83 -7.51
N PRO A 16 -9.81 -26.48 -6.85
CA PRO A 16 -10.33 -25.12 -6.86
C PRO A 16 -9.35 -24.17 -6.20
N ILE A 17 -9.13 -23.03 -6.84
CA ILE A 17 -8.39 -21.90 -6.28
C ILE A 17 -9.41 -20.97 -5.61
N VAL A 18 -9.25 -20.76 -4.31
CA VAL A 18 -10.20 -20.05 -3.47
C VAL A 18 -9.53 -18.81 -2.89
N THR A 19 -10.09 -17.63 -3.12
CA THR A 19 -9.60 -16.40 -2.47
C THR A 19 -10.48 -16.05 -1.27
N ILE A 20 -9.87 -15.50 -0.21
CA ILE A 20 -10.60 -14.97 0.94
C ILE A 20 -10.52 -13.45 0.94
N LEU A 21 -11.70 -12.82 0.97
CA LEU A 21 -11.90 -11.38 0.92
C LEU A 21 -12.74 -10.91 2.11
N GLY A 22 -12.71 -9.61 2.40
CA GLY A 22 -13.46 -9.01 3.50
C GLY A 22 -12.69 -7.92 4.24
N HIS A 23 -13.36 -7.26 5.17
CA HIS A 23 -12.80 -6.16 5.96
C HIS A 23 -11.65 -6.61 6.87
N VAL A 24 -10.79 -5.67 7.24
CA VAL A 24 -9.78 -5.86 8.31
C VAL A 24 -10.47 -6.33 9.60
N ASP A 25 -9.80 -7.17 10.38
CA ASP A 25 -10.29 -7.73 11.65
C ASP A 25 -11.56 -8.58 11.61
N HIS A 26 -12.11 -8.87 10.43
CA HIS A 26 -13.20 -9.84 10.28
C HIS A 26 -12.75 -11.31 10.46
N GLY A 27 -11.47 -11.55 10.75
CA GLY A 27 -10.91 -12.86 11.05
C GLY A 27 -10.61 -13.73 9.82
N LYS A 28 -10.25 -13.12 8.68
CA LYS A 28 -9.81 -13.82 7.46
C LYS A 28 -8.57 -14.70 7.73
N THR A 29 -7.51 -14.11 8.26
CA THR A 29 -6.26 -14.82 8.60
C THR A 29 -6.51 -15.89 9.66
N THR A 30 -7.33 -15.58 10.67
CA THR A 30 -7.73 -16.57 11.69
C THR A 30 -8.49 -17.75 11.10
N LEU A 31 -9.37 -17.52 10.11
CA LEU A 31 -10.09 -18.59 9.41
C LEU A 31 -9.11 -19.46 8.62
N LEU A 32 -8.19 -18.85 7.87
CA LEU A 32 -7.16 -19.58 7.13
C LEU A 32 -6.25 -20.38 8.08
N ASP A 33 -5.88 -19.81 9.23
CA ASP A 33 -5.11 -20.52 10.26
C ASP A 33 -5.85 -21.73 10.82
N ALA A 34 -7.13 -21.58 11.13
CA ALA A 34 -7.95 -22.68 11.62
C ALA A 34 -8.09 -23.79 10.57
N ILE A 35 -8.20 -23.43 9.28
CA ILE A 35 -8.21 -24.38 8.16
C ILE A 35 -6.87 -25.11 8.02
N ARG A 36 -5.75 -24.37 8.12
CA ARG A 36 -4.39 -24.93 8.03
C ARG A 36 -3.94 -25.69 9.27
N LYS A 37 -4.63 -25.52 10.40
CA LYS A 37 -4.16 -25.89 11.75
C LYS A 37 -2.80 -25.24 12.07
N THR A 38 -2.63 -23.97 11.69
CA THR A 38 -1.44 -23.14 11.96
C THR A 38 -1.80 -21.93 12.82
N ASN A 39 -0.81 -21.13 13.21
CA ASN A 39 -1.01 -19.91 14.00
C ASN A 39 -0.21 -18.72 13.43
N ILE A 40 -0.40 -18.42 12.14
CA ILE A 40 0.32 -17.36 11.42
C ILE A 40 -0.15 -15.97 11.84
N ALA A 41 -1.46 -15.76 12.06
CA ALA A 41 -2.05 -14.49 12.48
C ALA A 41 -1.42 -13.94 13.77
N ALA A 42 -1.05 -14.82 14.70
CA ALA A 42 -0.39 -14.43 15.94
C ALA A 42 1.10 -14.07 15.77
N SER A 43 1.71 -14.47 14.65
CA SER A 43 3.13 -14.25 14.35
C SER A 43 3.38 -13.05 13.42
N GLU A 44 2.36 -12.58 12.70
CA GLU A 44 2.45 -11.37 11.87
C GLU A 44 2.35 -10.10 12.73
N SER A 45 3.21 -9.12 12.45
CA SER A 45 3.17 -7.81 13.11
C SER A 45 1.81 -7.14 12.91
N GLY A 46 1.20 -6.69 14.01
CA GLY A 46 -0.12 -6.05 13.99
C GLY A 46 -1.31 -7.03 13.89
N GLY A 47 -1.08 -8.34 13.88
CA GLY A 47 -2.14 -9.34 13.85
C GLY A 47 -2.91 -9.43 12.52
N ILE A 48 -2.37 -8.83 11.46
CA ILE A 48 -3.00 -8.75 10.13
C ILE A 48 -2.05 -9.21 9.02
N THR A 49 -2.64 -9.81 7.99
CA THR A 49 -1.91 -10.23 6.80
C THR A 49 -1.62 -9.05 5.89
N GLN A 50 -0.34 -8.85 5.61
CA GLN A 50 0.18 -7.75 4.79
C GLN A 50 0.88 -8.24 3.51
N HIS A 51 1.03 -9.56 3.35
CA HIS A 51 1.54 -10.21 2.13
C HIS A 51 0.47 -11.11 1.53
N ILE A 52 0.43 -11.22 0.20
CA ILE A 52 -0.41 -12.22 -0.45
C ILE A 52 0.29 -13.58 -0.39
N GLY A 53 -0.41 -14.59 0.15
CA GLY A 53 0.11 -15.95 0.30
C GLY A 53 -0.77 -16.94 -0.45
N ALA A 54 -0.19 -18.05 -0.91
CA ALA A 54 -0.96 -19.15 -1.47
C ALA A 54 -0.55 -20.47 -0.84
N TYR A 55 -1.52 -21.28 -0.43
CA TYR A 55 -1.27 -22.57 0.20
C TYR A 55 -2.32 -23.60 -0.23
N GLN A 56 -2.04 -24.87 0.00
CA GLN A 56 -2.90 -25.96 -0.42
C GLN A 56 -3.18 -26.90 0.74
N ILE A 57 -4.44 -27.25 0.94
CA ILE A 57 -4.85 -28.25 1.93
C ILE A 57 -5.51 -29.43 1.24
N THR A 58 -5.49 -30.57 1.92
CA THR A 58 -6.19 -31.79 1.50
C THR A 58 -7.34 -32.02 2.48
N THR A 59 -8.54 -32.21 1.95
CA THR A 59 -9.77 -32.43 2.73
C THR A 59 -10.64 -33.49 2.06
N LYS A 60 -11.64 -34.02 2.79
CA LYS A 60 -12.61 -34.98 2.27
C LYS A 60 -13.97 -34.29 2.21
N ALA A 61 -14.66 -34.37 1.07
CA ALA A 61 -16.03 -33.90 0.95
C ALA A 61 -17.03 -34.76 1.76
N SER A 62 -16.69 -36.02 2.03
CA SER A 62 -17.45 -36.95 2.87
C SER A 62 -16.57 -38.11 3.33
N GLU A 63 -16.93 -38.83 4.41
CA GLU A 63 -16.20 -40.00 4.93
C GLU A 63 -15.97 -41.11 3.87
N LYS A 64 -16.78 -41.13 2.80
CA LYS A 64 -16.73 -42.12 1.72
C LYS A 64 -16.10 -41.61 0.42
N GLN A 65 -15.63 -40.37 0.36
CA GLN A 65 -15.02 -39.79 -0.85
C GLN A 65 -13.50 -39.74 -0.78
N SER A 66 -12.87 -39.73 -1.95
CA SER A 66 -11.44 -39.51 -2.09
C SER A 66 -11.03 -38.15 -1.54
N GLU A 67 -9.81 -38.07 -1.03
CA GLU A 67 -9.19 -36.81 -0.64
C GLU A 67 -9.12 -35.86 -1.84
N GLN A 68 -9.61 -34.64 -1.65
CA GLN A 68 -9.60 -33.54 -2.62
C GLN A 68 -8.75 -32.40 -2.08
N GLU A 69 -8.03 -31.74 -2.97
CA GLU A 69 -7.20 -30.60 -2.60
C GLU A 69 -7.95 -29.29 -2.84
N ILE A 70 -7.69 -28.29 -2.00
CA ILE A 70 -8.18 -26.92 -2.17
C ILE A 70 -6.99 -25.98 -2.01
N THR A 71 -6.84 -25.07 -2.97
CA THR A 71 -5.80 -24.04 -2.92
C THR A 71 -6.40 -22.74 -2.45
N PHE A 72 -5.83 -22.14 -1.42
CA PHE A 72 -6.28 -20.86 -0.88
C PHE A 72 -5.29 -19.75 -1.23
N ILE A 73 -5.82 -18.59 -1.64
CA ILE A 73 -5.10 -17.33 -1.79
C ILE A 73 -5.53 -16.40 -0.66
N ASP A 74 -4.60 -16.11 0.24
CA ASP A 74 -4.77 -15.15 1.33
C ASP A 74 -4.47 -13.74 0.85
N THR A 75 -5.43 -12.83 0.92
CA THR A 75 -5.26 -11.45 0.48
C THR A 75 -5.41 -10.46 1.63
N PRO A 76 -4.57 -9.41 1.69
CA PRO A 76 -4.70 -8.37 2.71
C PRO A 76 -6.04 -7.61 2.66
N GLY A 77 -6.59 -7.31 3.84
CA GLY A 77 -7.89 -6.62 3.96
C GLY A 77 -7.84 -5.09 3.79
N HIS A 78 -6.69 -4.45 3.98
CA HIS A 78 -6.61 -2.99 4.03
C HIS A 78 -6.79 -2.35 2.64
N GLN A 79 -7.49 -1.22 2.57
CA GLN A 79 -7.65 -0.40 1.35
C GLN A 79 -6.38 -0.21 0.50
N ALA A 80 -5.21 0.01 1.10
CA ALA A 80 -3.94 0.16 0.39
C ALA A 80 -3.60 -1.06 -0.51
N PHE A 81 -4.14 -2.23 -0.20
CA PHE A 81 -3.95 -3.48 -0.94
C PHE A 81 -5.11 -3.81 -1.91
N SER A 82 -5.92 -2.82 -2.32
CA SER A 82 -7.06 -3.02 -3.25
C SER A 82 -6.65 -3.74 -4.54
N LYS A 83 -5.49 -3.38 -5.12
CA LYS A 83 -4.94 -4.06 -6.31
C LYS A 83 -4.59 -5.53 -6.05
N MET A 84 -4.07 -5.88 -4.87
CA MET A 84 -3.81 -7.28 -4.51
C MET A 84 -5.11 -8.08 -4.40
N ARG A 85 -6.17 -7.49 -3.82
CA ARG A 85 -7.49 -8.13 -3.74
C ARG A 85 -8.08 -8.40 -5.12
N SER A 86 -8.03 -7.42 -6.03
CA SER A 86 -8.49 -7.60 -7.41
C SER A 86 -7.77 -8.76 -8.08
N ARG A 87 -6.43 -8.83 -7.97
CA ARG A 87 -5.64 -9.92 -8.54
C ARG A 87 -5.99 -11.28 -7.93
N GLY A 88 -6.16 -11.34 -6.61
CA GLY A 88 -6.60 -12.56 -5.93
C GLY A 88 -7.95 -13.05 -6.45
N ALA A 89 -8.90 -12.14 -6.67
CA ALA A 89 -10.20 -12.45 -7.26
C ALA A 89 -10.10 -12.91 -8.73
N ASP A 90 -9.26 -12.26 -9.54
CA ASP A 90 -9.09 -12.59 -10.97
C ASP A 90 -8.45 -13.98 -11.19
N VAL A 91 -7.61 -14.42 -10.25
CA VAL A 91 -6.96 -15.74 -10.31
C VAL A 91 -7.83 -16.85 -9.72
N ALA A 92 -8.69 -16.51 -8.76
CA ALA A 92 -9.52 -17.48 -8.06
C ALA A 92 -10.67 -18.00 -8.92
N ASP A 93 -11.09 -19.21 -8.62
CA ASP A 93 -12.28 -19.83 -9.18
C ASP A 93 -13.50 -19.61 -8.27
N ILE A 94 -13.27 -19.51 -6.95
CA ILE A 94 -14.30 -19.28 -5.94
C ILE A 94 -13.80 -18.19 -4.98
N ALA A 95 -14.69 -17.30 -4.55
CA ALA A 95 -14.39 -16.34 -3.48
C ALA A 95 -15.13 -16.66 -2.18
N ILE A 96 -14.50 -16.37 -1.04
CA ILE A 96 -15.13 -16.38 0.28
C ILE A 96 -15.15 -14.95 0.78
N LEU A 97 -16.35 -14.40 1.00
CA LEU A 97 -16.53 -13.09 1.62
C LEU A 97 -16.75 -13.28 3.12
N VAL A 98 -15.73 -12.94 3.92
CA VAL A 98 -15.77 -13.06 5.38
C VAL A 98 -16.34 -11.78 6.01
N ILE A 99 -17.40 -11.95 6.78
CA ILE A 99 -18.10 -10.87 7.48
C ILE A 99 -18.16 -11.22 8.95
N ALA A 100 -17.61 -10.37 9.81
CA ALA A 100 -17.73 -10.55 11.25
C ALA A 100 -19.16 -10.25 11.70
N ALA A 101 -19.73 -11.16 12.48
CA ALA A 101 -21.13 -11.08 12.88
C ALA A 101 -21.41 -9.98 13.92
N ASN A 102 -20.38 -9.49 14.63
CA ASN A 102 -20.47 -8.35 15.53
C ASN A 102 -20.34 -6.99 14.79
N ASP A 103 -19.62 -6.94 13.66
CA ASP A 103 -19.37 -5.71 12.91
C ASP A 103 -20.40 -5.50 11.78
N GLY A 104 -20.78 -6.58 11.10
CA GLY A 104 -21.69 -6.55 9.96
C GLY A 104 -21.01 -6.06 8.68
N VAL A 105 -21.81 -5.47 7.78
CA VAL A 105 -21.31 -5.04 6.46
C VAL A 105 -20.58 -3.71 6.56
N MET A 106 -19.28 -3.71 6.23
CA MET A 106 -18.39 -2.55 6.23
C MET A 106 -18.08 -2.05 4.81
N PRO A 107 -17.53 -0.83 4.63
CA PRO A 107 -17.20 -0.30 3.30
C PRO A 107 -16.27 -1.21 2.47
N GLN A 108 -15.27 -1.82 3.11
CA GLN A 108 -14.36 -2.79 2.43
C GLN A 108 -15.07 -4.10 2.07
N THR A 109 -16.13 -4.48 2.78
CA THR A 109 -16.99 -5.61 2.42
C THR A 109 -17.74 -5.30 1.12
N VAL A 110 -18.27 -4.09 0.98
CA VAL A 110 -18.94 -3.63 -0.25
C VAL A 110 -17.96 -3.58 -1.42
N GLU A 111 -16.75 -3.07 -1.21
CA GLU A 111 -15.68 -3.07 -2.22
C GLU A 111 -15.33 -4.49 -2.66
N SER A 112 -15.12 -5.40 -1.70
CA SER A 112 -14.82 -6.81 -1.98
C SER A 112 -15.95 -7.50 -2.75
N LEU A 113 -17.20 -7.22 -2.38
CA LEU A 113 -18.37 -7.75 -3.07
C LEU A 113 -18.44 -7.24 -4.52
N SER A 114 -18.17 -5.95 -4.75
CA SER A 114 -18.10 -5.38 -6.09
C SER A 114 -17.03 -6.03 -6.95
N MET A 115 -15.85 -6.34 -6.38
CA MET A 115 -14.77 -7.04 -7.09
C MET A 115 -15.20 -8.44 -7.50
N ILE A 116 -15.79 -9.21 -6.58
CA ILE A 116 -16.31 -10.56 -6.83
C ILE A 116 -17.36 -10.55 -7.96
N GLN A 117 -18.33 -9.64 -7.87
CA GLN A 117 -19.40 -9.51 -8.87
C GLN A 117 -18.87 -9.09 -10.24
N THR A 118 -17.87 -8.20 -10.28
CA THR A 118 -17.21 -7.76 -11.53
C THR A 118 -16.41 -8.91 -12.17
N ALA A 119 -15.70 -9.68 -11.35
CA ALA A 119 -14.95 -10.86 -11.79
C ALA A 119 -15.85 -12.05 -12.18
N LYS A 120 -17.15 -11.99 -11.83
CA LYS A 120 -18.15 -13.04 -12.10
C LYS A 120 -17.76 -14.42 -11.55
N ILE A 121 -17.06 -14.43 -10.42
CA ILE A 121 -16.68 -15.66 -9.74
C ILE A 121 -17.78 -16.10 -8.76
N PRO A 122 -18.12 -17.40 -8.68
CA PRO A 122 -19.01 -17.91 -7.65
C PRO A 122 -18.43 -17.65 -6.25
N TYR A 123 -19.27 -17.36 -5.27
CA TYR A 123 -18.80 -16.98 -3.95
C TYR A 123 -19.68 -17.47 -2.80
N ILE A 124 -19.07 -17.61 -1.64
CA ILE A 124 -19.69 -18.02 -0.37
C ILE A 124 -19.62 -16.85 0.60
N ILE A 125 -20.70 -16.62 1.35
CA ILE A 125 -20.68 -15.69 2.48
C ILE A 125 -20.37 -16.46 3.76
N ALA A 126 -19.24 -16.13 4.38
CA ALA A 126 -18.81 -16.69 5.66
C ALA A 126 -19.06 -15.68 6.79
N LEU A 127 -20.07 -15.94 7.61
CA LEU A 127 -20.39 -15.14 8.79
C LEU A 127 -19.54 -15.65 9.96
N ASN A 128 -18.48 -14.92 10.28
CA ASN A 128 -17.50 -15.29 11.30
C ASN A 128 -17.83 -14.68 12.67
N LYS A 129 -17.17 -15.16 13.73
CA LYS A 129 -17.34 -14.73 15.13
C LYS A 129 -18.75 -14.96 15.68
N THR A 130 -19.48 -15.95 15.17
CA THR A 130 -20.84 -16.33 15.63
C THR A 130 -20.89 -16.84 17.07
N ASP A 131 -19.74 -17.01 17.70
CA ASP A 131 -19.60 -17.46 19.07
C ASP A 131 -19.67 -16.33 20.13
N LEU A 132 -19.66 -15.06 19.73
CA LEU A 132 -19.81 -13.92 20.64
C LEU A 132 -21.28 -13.75 21.08
N PRO A 133 -21.55 -13.20 22.28
CA PRO A 133 -22.89 -12.86 22.70
C PRO A 133 -23.49 -11.73 21.86
N ASP A 134 -24.81 -11.60 21.86
CA ASP A 134 -25.58 -10.49 21.25
C ASP A 134 -25.44 -10.33 19.72
N ILE A 135 -25.18 -11.43 19.01
CA ILE A 135 -25.08 -11.43 17.55
C ILE A 135 -26.47 -11.52 16.91
N ASN A 136 -26.71 -10.65 15.91
CA ASN A 136 -27.90 -10.72 15.07
C ASN A 136 -27.53 -10.99 13.61
N VAL A 137 -27.44 -12.28 13.25
CA VAL A 137 -27.17 -12.73 11.88
C VAL A 137 -28.25 -12.27 10.90
N GLY A 138 -29.51 -12.24 11.33
CA GLY A 138 -30.64 -11.81 10.50
C GLY A 138 -30.48 -10.39 9.96
N LYS A 139 -29.97 -9.47 10.78
CA LYS A 139 -29.68 -8.09 10.36
C LYS A 139 -28.63 -8.02 9.25
N ILE A 140 -27.58 -8.84 9.33
CA ILE A 140 -26.51 -8.88 8.31
C ILE A 140 -27.05 -9.46 7.01
N LYS A 141 -27.82 -10.54 7.08
CA LYS A 141 -28.51 -11.14 5.92
C LYS A 141 -29.39 -10.10 5.21
N GLN A 142 -30.17 -9.31 5.96
CA GLN A 142 -30.95 -8.20 5.39
C GLN A 142 -30.09 -7.11 4.73
N GLN A 143 -28.94 -6.75 5.32
CA GLN A 143 -28.01 -5.79 4.71
C GLN A 143 -27.46 -6.31 3.38
N LEU A 144 -27.11 -7.59 3.31
CA LEU A 144 -26.60 -8.23 2.09
C LEU A 144 -27.66 -8.28 0.99
N THR A 145 -28.91 -8.62 1.32
CA THR A 145 -30.01 -8.58 0.36
C THR A 145 -30.26 -7.16 -0.18
N LYS A 146 -30.12 -6.12 0.66
CA LYS A 146 -30.20 -4.72 0.19
C LYS A 146 -29.08 -4.33 -0.76
N LEU A 147 -27.92 -4.99 -0.66
CA LEU A 147 -26.79 -4.83 -1.59
C LEU A 147 -26.92 -5.71 -2.84
N GLY A 148 -28.06 -6.36 -3.04
CA GLY A 148 -28.34 -7.18 -4.23
C GLY A 148 -27.79 -8.60 -4.15
N VAL A 149 -27.34 -9.06 -2.99
CA VAL A 149 -26.92 -10.45 -2.80
C VAL A 149 -28.14 -11.36 -2.65
N GLN A 150 -28.25 -12.35 -3.52
CA GLN A 150 -29.33 -13.34 -3.52
C GLN A 150 -28.93 -14.55 -2.66
N LEU A 151 -29.27 -14.51 -1.37
CA LEU A 151 -28.92 -15.58 -0.42
C LEU A 151 -29.80 -16.83 -0.63
N GLU A 152 -29.20 -18.01 -0.48
CA GLU A 152 -29.86 -19.31 -0.65
C GLU A 152 -31.12 -19.47 0.24
N GLU A 153 -31.07 -19.00 1.49
CA GLU A 153 -32.21 -19.04 2.42
C GLU A 153 -33.43 -18.24 1.95
N PHE A 154 -33.25 -17.29 1.03
CA PHE A 154 -34.30 -16.49 0.43
C PHE A 154 -34.58 -16.88 -1.03
N GLY A 155 -34.14 -18.08 -1.44
CA GLY A 155 -34.34 -18.60 -2.81
C GLY A 155 -33.32 -18.11 -3.83
N GLY A 156 -32.19 -17.57 -3.38
CA GLY A 156 -31.05 -17.20 -4.23
C GLY A 156 -30.03 -18.33 -4.44
N ASP A 157 -28.88 -17.98 -4.98
CA ASP A 157 -27.78 -18.90 -5.34
C ASP A 157 -26.52 -18.76 -4.48
N VAL A 158 -26.47 -17.75 -3.60
CA VAL A 158 -25.31 -17.49 -2.74
C VAL A 158 -25.44 -18.22 -1.40
N PRO A 159 -24.62 -19.26 -1.14
CA PRO A 159 -24.65 -19.97 0.13
C PRO A 159 -24.10 -19.11 1.26
N THR A 160 -24.73 -19.22 2.43
CA THR A 160 -24.31 -18.52 3.66
C THR A 160 -23.93 -19.52 4.73
N ILE A 161 -22.71 -19.42 5.25
CA ILE A 161 -22.17 -20.31 6.26
C ILE A 161 -21.85 -19.51 7.53
N GLU A 162 -22.50 -19.88 8.61
CA GLU A 162 -22.22 -19.38 9.96
C GLU A 162 -21.06 -20.18 10.57
N LEU A 163 -20.01 -19.49 11.03
CA LEU A 163 -18.80 -20.13 11.56
C LEU A 163 -18.15 -19.33 12.69
N SER A 164 -17.29 -20.01 13.44
CA SER A 164 -16.35 -19.40 14.38
C SER A 164 -14.94 -19.89 14.07
N ALA A 165 -14.13 -19.03 13.43
CA ALA A 165 -12.74 -19.33 13.14
C ALA A 165 -11.94 -19.68 14.41
N LYS A 166 -12.25 -19.02 15.53
CA LYS A 166 -11.57 -19.24 16.81
C LYS A 166 -11.91 -20.60 17.45
N LYS A 167 -13.18 -21.00 17.41
CA LYS A 167 -13.64 -22.29 17.97
C LYS A 167 -13.54 -23.44 16.97
N GLY A 168 -13.22 -23.17 15.71
CA GLY A 168 -13.21 -24.15 14.62
C GLY A 168 -14.60 -24.62 14.17
N GLN A 169 -15.68 -23.99 14.66
CA GLN A 169 -17.06 -24.38 14.35
C GLN A 169 -17.43 -23.92 12.94
N GLY A 170 -18.11 -24.77 12.16
CA GLY A 170 -18.59 -24.45 10.81
C GLY A 170 -17.54 -24.53 9.69
N ILE A 171 -16.26 -24.77 10.02
CA ILE A 171 -15.18 -24.88 9.01
C ILE A 171 -15.37 -26.09 8.11
N GLU A 172 -15.74 -27.25 8.66
CA GLU A 172 -16.00 -28.46 7.87
C GLU A 172 -17.15 -28.23 6.87
N LYS A 173 -18.22 -27.56 7.31
CA LYS A 173 -19.33 -27.16 6.45
C LYS A 173 -18.84 -26.24 5.33
N LEU A 174 -18.04 -25.21 5.65
CA LEU A 174 -17.45 -24.32 4.66
C LEU A 174 -16.63 -25.09 3.61
N LEU A 175 -15.75 -26.00 4.03
CA LEU A 175 -14.94 -26.81 3.12
C LEU A 175 -15.79 -27.71 2.21
N SER A 176 -16.82 -28.35 2.76
CA SER A 176 -17.76 -29.15 1.97
C SER A 176 -18.53 -28.32 0.93
N THR A 177 -18.94 -27.09 1.29
CA THR A 177 -19.63 -26.16 0.37
C THR A 177 -18.70 -25.67 -0.74
N ILE A 178 -17.42 -25.43 -0.44
CA ILE A 178 -16.42 -25.07 -1.47
C ILE A 178 -16.31 -26.19 -2.52
N LEU A 179 -16.21 -27.44 -2.08
CA LEU A 179 -16.10 -28.59 -2.99
C LEU A 179 -17.37 -28.77 -3.82
N LEU A 180 -18.54 -28.62 -3.19
CA LEU A 180 -19.82 -28.66 -3.90
C LEU A 180 -19.92 -27.56 -4.97
N LEU A 181 -19.59 -26.32 -4.62
CA LEU A 181 -19.56 -25.22 -5.60
C LEU A 181 -18.54 -25.46 -6.71
N SER A 182 -17.39 -26.06 -6.39
CA SER A 182 -16.38 -26.43 -7.39
C SER A 182 -16.89 -27.46 -8.38
N GLU A 183 -17.65 -28.45 -7.92
CA GLU A 183 -18.28 -29.46 -8.78
C GLU A 183 -19.37 -28.84 -9.67
N LEU A 184 -20.23 -27.99 -9.10
CA LEU A 184 -21.28 -27.28 -9.83
C LEU A 184 -20.71 -26.32 -10.89
N ALA A 185 -19.67 -25.58 -10.55
CA ALA A 185 -18.96 -24.68 -11.45
C ALA A 185 -18.09 -25.43 -12.48
N GLN A 186 -17.94 -26.75 -12.35
CA GLN A 186 -17.13 -27.61 -13.21
C GLN A 186 -15.68 -27.10 -13.36
N ILE A 187 -15.04 -26.75 -12.25
CA ILE A 187 -13.67 -26.21 -12.26
C ILE A 187 -12.70 -27.24 -12.88
N ARG A 188 -12.04 -26.82 -13.96
CA ARG A 188 -11.19 -27.66 -14.81
C ARG A 188 -9.96 -26.87 -15.26
N GLU A 189 -8.99 -27.58 -15.83
CA GLU A 189 -7.92 -26.93 -16.60
C GLU A 189 -8.50 -26.31 -17.87
N ASP A 190 -8.25 -25.01 -18.07
CA ASP A 190 -8.68 -24.28 -19.27
C ASP A 190 -8.10 -24.93 -20.55
N GLN A 191 -6.83 -25.31 -20.49
CA GLN A 191 -6.07 -25.93 -21.58
C GLN A 191 -5.11 -27.00 -21.04
N PRO A 192 -5.55 -28.26 -20.92
CA PRO A 192 -4.72 -29.35 -20.41
C PRO A 192 -3.41 -29.48 -21.18
N GLY A 193 -2.28 -29.49 -20.46
CA GLY A 193 -0.93 -29.60 -21.04
C GLY A 193 -0.30 -28.29 -21.51
N VAL A 194 -1.07 -27.20 -21.59
CA VAL A 194 -0.52 -25.84 -21.79
C VAL A 194 -0.32 -25.20 -20.41
N LEU A 195 0.94 -25.03 -20.00
CA LEU A 195 1.29 -24.27 -18.81
C LEU A 195 0.74 -22.84 -18.89
N ARG A 196 -0.07 -22.48 -17.89
CA ARG A 196 -0.45 -21.12 -17.58
C ARG A 196 -0.32 -20.92 -16.08
N GLY A 197 0.66 -20.13 -15.65
CA GLY A 197 0.83 -19.74 -14.23
C GLY A 197 0.57 -18.26 -14.04
N VAL A 198 0.13 -17.83 -12.86
CA VAL A 198 -0.01 -16.41 -12.52
C VAL A 198 0.87 -16.09 -11.32
N VAL A 199 1.69 -15.06 -11.44
CA VAL A 199 2.55 -14.57 -10.35
C VAL A 199 1.67 -13.90 -9.30
N ILE A 200 1.70 -14.44 -8.08
CA ILE A 200 0.92 -13.97 -6.95
C ILE A 200 1.73 -12.99 -6.10
N GLU A 201 3.00 -13.30 -5.85
CA GLU A 201 3.92 -12.43 -5.11
C GLU A 201 5.35 -12.60 -5.63
N SER A 202 6.15 -11.54 -5.51
CA SER A 202 7.56 -11.54 -5.95
C SER A 202 8.46 -10.96 -4.86
N THR A 203 9.61 -11.60 -4.65
CA THR A 203 10.56 -11.22 -3.60
C THR A 203 11.99 -11.22 -4.13
N LEU A 204 12.88 -10.48 -3.45
CA LEU A 204 14.32 -10.46 -3.76
C LEU A 204 15.13 -10.89 -2.55
N SER A 205 15.74 -12.07 -2.65
CA SER A 205 16.63 -12.62 -1.63
C SER A 205 18.09 -12.33 -1.97
N LYS A 206 18.90 -11.94 -0.97
CA LYS A 206 20.35 -11.76 -1.13
C LYS A 206 21.07 -13.06 -1.50
N THR A 207 20.59 -14.20 -1.00
CA THR A 207 21.26 -15.50 -1.17
C THR A 207 20.70 -16.29 -2.35
N GLN A 208 19.41 -16.11 -2.66
CA GLN A 208 18.69 -16.92 -3.64
C GLN A 208 18.33 -16.14 -4.91
N GLY A 209 18.56 -14.82 -4.93
CA GLY A 209 18.22 -13.96 -6.05
C GLY A 209 16.71 -13.64 -6.09
N ALA A 210 16.22 -13.32 -7.29
CA ALA A 210 14.81 -13.04 -7.50
C ALA A 210 13.98 -14.34 -7.43
N MET A 211 12.86 -14.27 -6.72
CA MET A 211 11.95 -15.38 -6.49
C MET A 211 10.51 -14.90 -6.67
N ALA A 212 9.61 -15.83 -6.97
CA ALA A 212 8.19 -15.52 -7.06
C ALA A 212 7.32 -16.72 -6.71
N THR A 213 6.22 -16.46 -6.01
CA THR A 213 5.15 -17.41 -5.77
C THR A 213 4.16 -17.34 -6.92
N VAL A 214 3.91 -18.49 -7.54
CA VAL A 214 3.06 -18.63 -8.72
C VAL A 214 1.97 -19.66 -8.44
N VAL A 215 0.74 -19.37 -8.86
CA VAL A 215 -0.36 -20.35 -8.88
C VAL A 215 -0.52 -20.86 -10.31
N ILE A 216 -0.42 -22.19 -10.48
CA ILE A 216 -0.56 -22.84 -11.78
C ILE A 216 -2.05 -23.04 -12.09
N ARG A 217 -2.57 -22.47 -13.18
CA ARG A 217 -3.97 -22.65 -13.60
C ARG A 217 -4.17 -23.82 -14.56
N SER A 218 -3.19 -24.09 -15.42
CA SER A 218 -3.23 -25.23 -16.34
C SER A 218 -1.82 -25.75 -16.62
N GLY A 219 -1.72 -27.03 -17.00
CA GLY A 219 -0.46 -27.70 -17.29
C GLY A 219 0.40 -27.98 -16.04
N SER A 220 1.69 -28.20 -16.27
CA SER A 220 2.66 -28.42 -15.20
C SER A 220 4.01 -27.76 -15.49
N ILE A 221 4.74 -27.49 -14.42
CA ILE A 221 6.08 -26.93 -14.41
C ILE A 221 7.03 -27.90 -13.73
N ARG A 222 8.23 -28.08 -14.29
CA ARG A 222 9.30 -28.93 -13.75
C ARG A 222 10.58 -28.16 -13.57
N ILE A 223 11.44 -28.65 -12.67
CA ILE A 223 12.80 -28.14 -12.57
C ILE A 223 13.51 -28.29 -13.94
N GLY A 224 14.14 -27.22 -14.40
CA GLY A 224 14.84 -27.17 -15.68
C GLY A 224 13.98 -26.68 -16.85
N ASP A 225 12.68 -26.49 -16.68
CA ASP A 225 11.83 -25.88 -17.72
C ASP A 225 12.29 -24.45 -18.03
N GLU A 226 12.23 -24.07 -19.31
CA GLU A 226 12.44 -22.69 -19.78
C GLU A 226 11.10 -22.00 -19.95
N LEU A 227 10.92 -20.89 -19.25
CA LEU A 227 9.66 -20.20 -19.11
C LEU A 227 9.77 -18.74 -19.53
N ILE A 228 8.64 -18.19 -19.95
CA ILE A 228 8.47 -16.79 -20.34
C ILE A 228 7.46 -16.16 -19.39
N CYS A 229 7.81 -15.00 -18.84
CA CYS A 229 6.93 -14.20 -18.00
C CYS A 229 7.06 -12.73 -18.44
N GLY A 230 6.02 -12.24 -19.11
CA GLY A 230 6.09 -10.96 -19.83
C GLY A 230 7.25 -10.92 -20.83
N ALA A 231 8.13 -9.93 -20.72
CA ALA A 231 9.29 -9.77 -21.61
C ALA A 231 10.54 -10.56 -21.17
N SER A 232 10.46 -11.36 -20.11
CA SER A 232 11.61 -12.05 -19.53
C SER A 232 11.54 -13.56 -19.74
N GLU A 233 12.64 -14.12 -20.24
CA GLU A 233 12.87 -15.56 -20.26
C GLU A 233 13.75 -15.96 -19.08
N PHE A 234 13.48 -17.13 -18.50
CA PHE A 234 14.31 -17.68 -17.43
C PHE A 234 14.19 -19.21 -17.38
N LYS A 235 15.12 -19.84 -16.66
CA LYS A 235 15.13 -21.29 -16.45
C LYS A 235 14.84 -21.60 -14.99
N VAL A 236 13.91 -22.52 -14.75
CA VAL A 236 13.53 -22.97 -13.40
C VAL A 236 14.72 -23.68 -12.76
N ARG A 237 15.27 -23.10 -11.68
CA ARG A 237 16.40 -23.70 -10.94
C ARG A 237 15.93 -24.57 -9.79
N ALA A 238 14.89 -24.15 -9.10
CA ALA A 238 14.26 -24.90 -8.03
C ALA A 238 12.78 -24.53 -7.91
N LEU A 239 12.00 -25.47 -7.42
CA LEU A 239 10.60 -25.29 -7.05
C LEU A 239 10.46 -25.64 -5.58
N ARG A 240 9.67 -24.86 -4.84
CA ARG A 240 9.28 -25.17 -3.46
C ARG A 240 7.78 -25.07 -3.29
N ASN A 241 7.22 -25.98 -2.51
CA ASN A 241 5.82 -25.87 -2.10
C ASN A 241 5.63 -24.75 -1.06
N TRP A 242 4.39 -24.49 -0.67
CA TRP A 242 4.04 -23.49 0.33
C TRP A 242 4.63 -23.76 1.74
N GLN A 243 5.11 -24.98 2.01
CA GLN A 243 5.80 -25.35 3.25
C GLN A 243 7.33 -25.18 3.16
N GLY A 244 7.85 -24.70 2.03
CA GLY A 244 9.28 -24.55 1.77
C GLY A 244 10.01 -25.84 1.37
N GLN A 245 9.29 -26.94 1.18
CA GLN A 245 9.86 -28.21 0.74
C GLN A 245 10.08 -28.21 -0.76
N SER A 246 11.21 -28.76 -1.21
CA SER A 246 11.55 -28.84 -2.63
C SER A 246 10.57 -29.74 -3.40
N LEU A 247 10.16 -29.28 -4.59
CA LEU A 247 9.33 -30.02 -5.54
C LEU A 247 10.10 -30.30 -6.83
N HIS A 248 9.86 -31.45 -7.46
CA HIS A 248 10.37 -31.74 -8.81
C HIS A 248 9.42 -31.25 -9.91
N GLU A 249 8.12 -31.28 -9.65
CA GLU A 249 7.04 -30.88 -10.54
C GLU A 249 5.93 -30.20 -9.72
N ALA A 250 5.31 -29.15 -10.27
CA ALA A 250 4.06 -28.60 -9.77
C ALA A 250 2.99 -28.63 -10.87
N LYS A 251 1.77 -29.04 -10.52
CA LYS A 251 0.64 -29.25 -11.44
C LYS A 251 -0.38 -28.12 -11.30
N ALA A 252 -1.37 -28.10 -12.18
CA ALA A 252 -2.50 -27.19 -12.10
C ALA A 252 -3.17 -27.25 -10.71
N GLY A 253 -3.53 -26.08 -10.18
CA GLY A 253 -4.04 -25.87 -8.83
C GLY A 253 -2.94 -25.66 -7.77
N THR A 254 -1.72 -26.15 -7.97
CA THR A 254 -0.67 -26.07 -6.95
C THR A 254 -0.03 -24.67 -6.87
N PRO A 255 0.05 -24.05 -5.68
CA PRO A 255 0.89 -22.87 -5.46
C PRO A 255 2.36 -23.30 -5.30
N VAL A 256 3.26 -22.62 -6.02
CA VAL A 256 4.70 -22.97 -6.04
C VAL A 256 5.58 -21.73 -6.01
N GLU A 257 6.60 -21.75 -5.16
CA GLU A 257 7.68 -20.76 -5.19
C GLU A 257 8.72 -21.19 -6.22
N ILE A 258 9.00 -20.32 -7.19
CA ILE A 258 9.92 -20.55 -8.29
C ILE A 258 11.20 -19.73 -8.07
N LEU A 259 12.35 -20.40 -8.14
CA LEU A 259 13.67 -19.79 -8.10
C LEU A 259 14.34 -19.87 -9.48
N GLY A 260 15.19 -18.87 -9.78
CA GLY A 260 15.95 -18.80 -11.04
C GLY A 260 15.57 -17.65 -11.96
N TRP A 261 14.80 -16.70 -11.46
CA TRP A 261 14.43 -15.49 -12.19
C TRP A 261 15.65 -14.60 -12.43
N ASN A 262 15.73 -14.01 -13.62
CA ASN A 262 16.77 -13.04 -13.95
C ASN A 262 16.53 -11.67 -13.30
N GLN A 263 15.26 -11.32 -13.09
CA GLN A 263 14.80 -10.11 -12.43
C GLN A 263 13.52 -10.40 -11.65
N VAL A 264 13.17 -9.54 -10.70
CA VAL A 264 11.92 -9.67 -9.93
C VAL A 264 10.74 -9.52 -10.89
N PRO A 265 9.91 -10.56 -11.07
CA PRO A 265 8.81 -10.49 -12.04
C PRO A 265 7.69 -9.59 -11.52
N PRO A 266 6.96 -8.88 -12.40
CA PRO A 266 5.79 -8.11 -12.01
C PRO A 266 4.70 -9.01 -11.43
N VAL A 267 4.10 -8.59 -10.32
CA VAL A 267 2.96 -9.29 -9.72
C VAL A 267 1.75 -9.26 -10.67
N GLY A 268 1.04 -10.38 -10.80
CA GLY A 268 -0.07 -10.57 -11.74
C GLY A 268 0.35 -10.95 -13.16
N SER A 269 1.65 -11.00 -13.46
CA SER A 269 2.12 -11.46 -14.77
C SER A 269 1.84 -12.95 -15.00
N VAL A 270 1.59 -13.32 -16.25
CA VAL A 270 1.27 -14.69 -16.65
C VAL A 270 2.51 -15.37 -17.21
N LEU A 271 2.68 -16.63 -16.82
CA LEU A 271 3.80 -17.51 -17.11
C LEU A 271 3.41 -18.57 -18.14
N TYR A 272 4.27 -18.74 -19.15
CA TYR A 272 4.12 -19.72 -20.23
C TYR A 272 5.41 -20.53 -20.41
N LYS A 273 5.34 -21.71 -21.03
CA LYS A 273 6.55 -22.42 -21.48
C LYS A 273 7.07 -21.77 -22.75
N LYS A 274 8.40 -21.64 -22.88
CA LYS A 274 9.04 -21.02 -24.04
C LYS A 274 8.69 -21.67 -25.38
N ASN A 275 8.43 -22.97 -25.38
CA ASN A 275 8.10 -23.74 -26.58
C ASN A 275 6.60 -23.71 -26.94
N GLN A 276 5.76 -22.97 -26.20
CA GLN A 276 4.35 -22.81 -26.54
C GLN A 276 4.20 -21.81 -27.69
N ARG A 277 3.48 -22.22 -28.74
CA ARG A 277 3.37 -21.49 -30.02
C ARG A 277 2.34 -20.35 -30.00
N GLU A 278 1.44 -20.33 -29.02
CA GLU A 278 0.41 -19.30 -28.86
C GLU A 278 0.63 -18.62 -27.51
N LEU A 279 1.43 -17.57 -27.51
CA LEU A 279 1.44 -16.60 -26.42
C LEU A 279 0.28 -15.64 -26.71
N PRO A 280 -0.73 -15.49 -25.82
CA PRO A 280 -1.67 -14.38 -25.94
C PRO A 280 -0.88 -13.08 -26.04
N GLU A 281 -1.29 -12.17 -26.93
CA GLU A 281 -0.61 -10.88 -27.09
C GLU A 281 -0.41 -10.25 -25.71
N PHE A 282 0.85 -10.02 -25.38
CA PHE A 282 1.21 -9.26 -24.21
C PHE A 282 0.63 -7.87 -24.42
N HIS A 283 -0.54 -7.58 -23.84
CA HIS A 283 -0.91 -6.21 -23.57
C HIS A 283 -0.03 -5.77 -22.40
N PRO A 284 1.01 -4.95 -22.62
CA PRO A 284 1.62 -4.28 -21.50
C PRO A 284 0.48 -3.55 -20.78
N ILE A 285 0.11 -4.00 -19.58
CA ILE A 285 -0.54 -3.12 -18.61
C ILE A 285 0.41 -1.94 -18.56
N ASN A 286 0.01 -0.80 -19.14
CA ASN A 286 0.83 0.38 -19.37
C ASN A 286 1.97 0.44 -18.37
N THR A 287 3.09 -0.18 -18.74
CA THR A 287 4.37 0.22 -18.24
C THR A 287 4.56 1.50 -19.01
N GLU A 288 3.95 2.57 -18.50
CA GLU A 288 4.71 3.80 -18.42
C GLU A 288 6.07 3.34 -17.95
N LYS A 289 7.00 3.31 -18.90
CA LYS A 289 8.39 3.12 -18.60
C LYS A 289 8.61 4.09 -17.46
N LEU A 290 8.92 3.58 -16.28
CA LEU A 290 9.70 4.31 -15.29
C LEU A 290 11.12 4.50 -15.87
N THR A 291 11.24 4.92 -17.13
CA THR A 291 12.28 5.83 -17.54
C THR A 291 11.95 7.13 -16.83
N PRO A 292 12.84 7.65 -15.97
CA PRO A 292 12.66 9.01 -15.47
C PRO A 292 12.50 9.92 -16.70
N PRO A 293 11.47 10.79 -16.75
CA PRO A 293 11.40 11.78 -17.81
C PRO A 293 12.55 12.76 -17.61
N ILE A 294 13.67 12.52 -18.29
CA ILE A 294 14.66 13.55 -18.60
C ILE A 294 14.09 14.34 -19.79
N SER A 295 13.17 15.25 -19.49
CA SER A 295 12.91 16.51 -20.22
C SER A 295 11.50 16.99 -19.90
N SER A 296 11.37 17.65 -18.76
CA SER A 296 10.66 18.92 -18.75
C SER A 296 11.69 19.96 -18.38
N THR A 297 12.17 20.71 -19.37
CA THR A 297 12.71 22.05 -19.13
C THR A 297 11.55 22.91 -18.68
N HIS A 298 11.11 22.73 -17.43
CA HIS A 298 10.54 23.83 -16.69
C HIS A 298 11.70 24.81 -16.49
N PRO A 299 11.55 26.09 -16.88
CA PRO A 299 12.44 27.12 -16.39
C PRO A 299 12.55 26.93 -14.88
N LEU A 300 13.77 27.02 -14.36
CA LEU A 300 14.08 27.06 -12.94
C LEU A 300 13.34 28.26 -12.31
N GLU A 301 12.04 28.12 -12.08
CA GLU A 301 11.38 28.83 -11.01
C GLU A 301 11.81 28.10 -9.75
N VAL A 302 12.67 28.77 -9.01
CA VAL A 302 13.08 28.35 -7.67
C VAL A 302 11.85 28.53 -6.76
N SER A 303 10.89 27.63 -6.88
CA SER A 303 9.95 27.36 -5.79
C SER A 303 10.74 26.70 -4.67
N GLN A 304 10.56 27.17 -3.44
CA GLN A 304 11.01 26.43 -2.26
C GLN A 304 10.21 25.13 -2.21
N ASP A 305 10.71 24.06 -2.85
CA ASP A 305 10.12 22.73 -2.80
C ASP A 305 10.20 22.21 -1.37
N THR A 306 9.13 22.43 -0.59
CA THR A 306 8.92 21.81 0.72
C THR A 306 8.47 20.35 0.63
N SER A 307 8.58 19.73 -0.55
CA SER A 307 8.22 18.33 -0.76
C SER A 307 9.28 17.39 -0.15
N ILE A 308 8.83 16.40 0.60
CA ILE A 308 9.69 15.37 1.20
C ILE A 308 9.99 14.31 0.15
N LYS A 309 11.27 13.97 0.01
CA LYS A 309 11.74 12.95 -0.92
C LYS A 309 11.93 11.62 -0.19
N PHE A 310 11.41 10.53 -0.76
CA PHE A 310 11.60 9.18 -0.22
C PHE A 310 12.26 8.22 -1.20
N ILE A 311 13.10 7.35 -0.65
CA ILE A 311 13.53 6.11 -1.27
C ILE A 311 12.89 4.96 -0.50
N ILE A 312 12.10 4.13 -1.17
CA ILE A 312 11.30 3.09 -0.54
C ILE A 312 11.89 1.72 -0.90
N LYS A 313 12.14 0.92 0.13
CA LYS A 313 12.54 -0.49 0.04
C LYS A 313 11.48 -1.33 0.72
N ALA A 314 11.03 -2.38 0.07
CA ALA A 314 10.13 -3.36 0.69
C ALA A 314 10.65 -4.77 0.43
N ASP A 315 10.27 -5.70 1.29
CA ASP A 315 10.59 -7.12 1.17
C ASP A 315 9.92 -7.81 -0.05
N THR A 316 8.72 -7.36 -0.40
CA THR A 316 7.84 -7.94 -1.42
C THR A 316 7.39 -6.88 -2.43
N ALA A 317 7.17 -7.29 -3.68
CA ALA A 317 6.75 -6.41 -4.75
C ALA A 317 5.33 -5.88 -4.54
N GLY A 318 4.42 -6.73 -4.06
CA GLY A 318 3.06 -6.32 -3.75
C GLY A 318 3.01 -5.21 -2.69
N THR A 319 3.73 -5.36 -1.58
CA THR A 319 3.73 -4.35 -0.51
C THR A 319 4.36 -3.04 -0.95
N LEU A 320 5.41 -3.10 -1.77
CA LEU A 320 5.98 -1.91 -2.40
C LEU A 320 4.94 -1.14 -3.22
N GLU A 321 4.17 -1.85 -4.05
CA GLU A 321 3.12 -1.24 -4.88
C GLU A 321 2.02 -0.60 -4.02
N ALA A 322 1.64 -1.26 -2.92
CA ALA A 322 0.63 -0.75 -2.00
C ALA A 322 1.07 0.57 -1.35
N ILE A 323 2.32 0.62 -0.85
CA ILE A 323 2.89 1.82 -0.23
C ILE A 323 2.99 2.96 -1.26
N VAL A 324 3.54 2.68 -2.44
CA VAL A 324 3.68 3.70 -3.49
C VAL A 324 2.31 4.24 -3.92
N THR A 325 1.31 3.37 -4.06
CA THR A 325 -0.05 3.78 -4.41
C THR A 325 -0.66 4.65 -3.32
N ALA A 326 -0.51 4.27 -2.05
CA ALA A 326 -1.03 5.03 -0.91
C ALA A 326 -0.37 6.42 -0.75
N LEU A 327 0.89 6.56 -1.15
CA LEU A 327 1.62 7.82 -1.09
C LEU A 327 1.42 8.69 -2.35
N LYS A 328 0.97 8.12 -3.47
CA LYS A 328 0.85 8.83 -4.76
C LYS A 328 -0.07 10.06 -4.71
N ASP A 329 -1.12 10.01 -3.89
CA ASP A 329 -2.09 11.10 -3.77
C ASP A 329 -1.63 12.23 -2.84
N LYS A 330 -0.49 12.06 -2.14
CA LYS A 330 0.07 13.05 -1.21
C LYS A 330 1.02 14.01 -1.95
N LYS A 331 0.50 15.18 -2.37
CA LYS A 331 1.24 16.21 -3.16
C LYS A 331 2.57 16.68 -2.57
N ASP A 332 2.71 16.60 -1.25
CA ASP A 332 3.91 17.03 -0.53
C ASP A 332 4.99 15.94 -0.46
N ILE A 333 4.77 14.79 -1.10
CA ILE A 333 5.68 13.64 -1.12
C ILE A 333 6.13 13.33 -2.54
N ILE A 334 7.43 13.12 -2.71
CA ILE A 334 8.05 12.66 -3.95
C ILE A 334 8.78 11.34 -3.68
N THR A 335 8.30 10.25 -4.29
CA THR A 335 9.03 8.98 -4.31
C THR A 335 10.08 9.03 -5.42
N ILE A 336 11.37 9.10 -5.05
CA ILE A 336 12.47 9.11 -6.03
C ILE A 336 12.73 7.71 -6.57
N SER A 337 12.71 6.72 -5.69
CA SER A 337 13.01 5.33 -6.03
C SER A 337 12.19 4.41 -5.14
N ALA A 338 11.68 3.34 -5.72
CA ALA A 338 10.93 2.29 -5.04
C ALA A 338 11.40 0.95 -5.59
N THR A 339 12.03 0.11 -4.74
CA THR A 339 12.59 -1.18 -5.18
C THR A 339 12.39 -2.28 -4.15
N VAL A 340 12.35 -3.53 -4.62
CA VAL A 340 12.21 -4.72 -3.77
C VAL A 340 13.59 -5.18 -3.28
N GLY A 341 13.67 -5.59 -2.01
CA GLY A 341 14.86 -6.11 -1.37
C GLY A 341 15.37 -5.23 -0.23
N ALA A 342 16.43 -5.72 0.43
CA ALA A 342 17.03 -5.03 1.56
C ALA A 342 17.70 -3.71 1.17
N ILE A 343 17.80 -2.80 2.14
CA ILE A 343 18.54 -1.54 2.00
C ILE A 343 20.02 -1.84 1.80
N SER A 344 20.64 -1.18 0.82
CA SER A 344 22.05 -1.29 0.44
C SER A 344 22.80 0.02 0.67
N GLU A 345 24.13 -0.03 0.63
CA GLU A 345 24.98 1.17 0.77
C GLU A 345 24.78 2.15 -0.39
N SER A 346 24.49 1.64 -1.60
CA SER A 346 24.16 2.48 -2.76
C SER A 346 22.91 3.32 -2.54
N ASP A 347 21.93 2.80 -1.79
CA ASP A 347 20.71 3.55 -1.45
C ASP A 347 21.04 4.71 -0.50
N VAL A 348 21.97 4.52 0.44
CA VAL A 348 22.44 5.58 1.37
C VAL A 348 23.15 6.69 0.61
N LEU A 349 24.04 6.33 -0.32
CA LEU A 349 24.73 7.32 -1.15
C LEU A 349 23.75 8.09 -2.04
N PHE A 350 22.77 7.40 -2.63
CA PHE A 350 21.75 8.04 -3.44
C PHE A 350 20.84 8.97 -2.62
N ALA A 351 20.47 8.55 -1.41
CA ALA A 351 19.73 9.37 -0.45
C ALA A 351 20.49 10.65 -0.07
N LYS A 352 21.80 10.54 0.20
CA LYS A 352 22.69 11.68 0.47
C LYS A 352 22.67 12.68 -0.69
N THR A 353 22.82 12.21 -1.92
CA THR A 353 22.85 13.09 -3.11
C THR A 353 21.51 13.77 -3.37
N THR A 354 20.40 13.08 -3.09
CA THR A 354 19.06 13.57 -3.41
C THR A 354 18.35 14.28 -2.27
N GLY A 355 18.89 14.17 -1.05
CA GLY A 355 18.24 14.63 0.19
C GLY A 355 17.03 13.81 0.60
N ALA A 356 16.95 12.55 0.15
CA ALA A 356 15.81 11.68 0.42
C ALA A 356 15.94 10.93 1.76
N ILE A 357 14.80 10.65 2.39
CA ILE A 357 14.69 9.76 3.54
C ILE A 357 14.49 8.33 3.02
N ILE A 358 15.18 7.35 3.62
CA ILE A 358 15.03 5.95 3.26
C ILE A 358 13.97 5.30 4.15
N ILE A 359 12.95 4.71 3.52
CA ILE A 359 11.90 3.94 4.18
C ILE A 359 12.10 2.47 3.84
N GLY A 360 12.27 1.62 4.86
CA GLY A 360 12.34 0.17 4.73
C GLY A 360 11.11 -0.52 5.30
N PHE A 361 10.34 -1.23 4.48
CA PHE A 361 9.16 -1.97 4.92
C PHE A 361 9.45 -3.46 5.03
N HIS A 362 9.37 -4.02 6.24
CA HIS A 362 9.76 -5.39 6.56
C HIS A 362 11.21 -5.75 6.16
N THR A 363 12.08 -4.73 6.03
CA THR A 363 13.50 -4.91 5.70
C THR A 363 14.38 -4.59 6.89
N LYS A 364 15.34 -5.46 7.20
CA LYS A 364 16.38 -5.18 8.21
C LYS A 364 17.45 -4.25 7.65
N ILE A 365 18.01 -3.39 8.50
CA ILE A 365 19.16 -2.53 8.17
C ILE A 365 20.45 -3.31 8.46
N PRO A 366 21.29 -3.63 7.45
CA PRO A 366 22.60 -4.22 7.70
C PRO A 366 23.51 -3.29 8.51
N GLU A 367 24.43 -3.86 9.29
CA GLU A 367 25.33 -3.06 10.14
C GLU A 367 26.19 -2.07 9.34
N SER A 368 26.68 -2.48 8.16
CA SER A 368 27.48 -1.61 7.28
C SER A 368 26.67 -0.41 6.77
N VAL A 369 25.39 -0.63 6.43
CA VAL A 369 24.44 0.41 6.00
C VAL A 369 24.14 1.38 7.14
N SER A 370 23.94 0.87 8.36
CA SER A 370 23.68 1.70 9.55
C SER A 370 24.86 2.63 9.88
N LYS A 371 26.09 2.09 9.82
CA LYS A 371 27.33 2.85 10.01
C LYS A 371 27.46 3.96 8.96
N LEU A 372 27.24 3.63 7.69
CA LEU A 372 27.32 4.59 6.59
C LEU A 372 26.24 5.68 6.69
N ALA A 373 25.01 5.31 7.03
CA ALA A 373 23.91 6.27 7.20
C ALA A 373 24.20 7.27 8.33
N THR A 374 24.83 6.82 9.42
CA THR A 374 25.23 7.67 10.54
C THR A 374 26.34 8.64 10.12
N SER A 375 27.39 8.16 9.42
CA SER A 375 28.47 9.03 8.95
C SER A 375 27.99 10.06 7.93
N GLU A 376 27.03 9.68 7.09
CA GLU A 376 26.52 10.53 6.01
C GLU A 376 25.28 11.34 6.40
N LYS A 377 24.82 11.21 7.66
CA LYS A 377 23.63 11.88 8.21
C LYS A 377 22.36 11.63 7.39
N VAL A 378 22.22 10.42 6.85
CA VAL A 378 21.04 9.99 6.10
C VAL A 378 20.05 9.34 7.07
N ILE A 379 18.78 9.75 6.99
CA ILE A 379 17.72 9.19 7.83
C ILE A 379 17.20 7.90 7.20
N ILE A 380 17.23 6.82 7.99
CA ILE A 380 16.62 5.54 7.65
C ILE A 380 15.54 5.23 8.68
N LYS A 381 14.33 4.95 8.22
CA LYS A 381 13.21 4.48 9.05
C LYS A 381 12.72 3.14 8.54
N THR A 382 12.42 2.23 9.46
CA THR A 382 11.89 0.90 9.12
C THR A 382 10.56 0.65 9.79
N TYR A 383 9.65 0.05 9.05
CA TYR A 383 8.29 -0.24 9.48
C TYR A 383 7.97 -1.70 9.28
N THR A 384 7.08 -2.22 10.11
CA THR A 384 6.53 -3.57 9.96
C THR A 384 5.01 -3.56 9.77
N ILE A 385 4.36 -2.42 10.03
CA ILE A 385 2.92 -2.23 9.88
C ILE A 385 2.71 -1.02 8.97
N ILE A 386 1.92 -1.20 7.91
CA ILE A 386 1.68 -0.14 6.91
C ILE A 386 0.96 1.07 7.50
N TYR A 387 0.10 0.90 8.51
CA TYR A 387 -0.58 2.01 9.19
C TYR A 387 0.41 2.93 9.91
N GLU A 388 1.34 2.37 10.68
CA GLU A 388 2.37 3.16 11.37
C GLU A 388 3.18 4.01 10.39
N LEU A 389 3.50 3.44 9.23
CA LEU A 389 4.14 4.19 8.15
C LEU A 389 3.25 5.33 7.65
N LEU A 390 2.02 5.04 7.25
CA LEU A 390 1.14 6.04 6.64
C LEU A 390 0.79 7.17 7.61
N ASP A 391 0.52 6.84 8.88
CA ASP A 391 0.18 7.78 9.94
C ASP A 391 1.37 8.69 10.27
N GLU A 392 2.58 8.14 10.46
CA GLU A 392 3.79 8.96 10.69
C GLU A 392 4.06 9.87 9.47
N MET A 393 3.83 9.40 8.25
CA MET A 393 3.96 10.26 7.06
C MET A 393 2.95 11.42 7.07
N ASP A 394 1.70 11.19 7.49
CA ASP A 394 0.69 12.24 7.61
C ASP A 394 1.04 13.26 8.69
N GLU A 395 1.54 12.82 9.85
CA GLU A 395 2.02 13.70 10.91
C GLU A 395 3.18 14.59 10.43
N VAL A 396 4.13 14.03 9.68
CA VAL A 396 5.27 14.78 9.15
C VAL A 396 4.80 15.81 8.11
N ILE A 397 3.88 15.44 7.22
CA ILE A 397 3.28 16.38 6.26
C ILE A 397 2.56 17.52 7.00
N GLU A 398 1.77 17.20 8.03
CA GLU A 398 1.10 18.22 8.84
C GLU A 398 2.09 19.16 9.55
N ALA A 399 3.19 18.62 10.09
CA ALA A 399 4.21 19.40 10.77
C ALA A 399 4.86 20.43 9.83
N ILE A 400 5.14 20.03 8.59
CA ILE A 400 5.67 20.95 7.56
C ILE A 400 4.63 22.01 7.18
N LYS A 401 3.36 21.62 7.02
CA LYS A 401 2.26 22.57 6.75
C LYS A 401 2.12 23.59 7.88
N LYS A 402 2.20 23.16 9.14
CA LYS A 402 2.16 24.02 10.32
C LYS A 402 3.40 24.92 10.41
N GLY A 403 4.59 24.42 10.06
CA GLY A 403 5.82 25.21 9.97
C GLY A 403 5.81 26.28 8.88
N ASN A 404 4.98 26.13 7.85
CA ASN A 404 4.78 27.11 6.78
C ASN A 404 3.62 28.09 7.03
N LEU A 405 2.77 27.84 8.05
CA LEU A 405 1.73 28.79 8.46
C LEU A 405 2.39 29.86 9.32
N VAL A 406 2.96 30.85 8.64
CA VAL A 406 3.34 32.12 9.26
C VAL A 406 2.08 32.72 9.88
N THR A 407 1.93 32.62 11.19
CA THR A 407 0.77 33.21 11.86
C THR A 407 0.99 34.71 11.93
N VAL A 408 0.10 35.48 11.30
CA VAL A 408 0.13 36.94 11.42
C VAL A 408 -0.32 37.30 12.84
N LEU A 409 0.62 37.76 13.65
CA LEU A 409 0.37 38.18 15.03
C LEU A 409 -0.24 39.58 15.10
N GLY A 410 0.05 40.42 14.10
CA GLY A 410 -0.53 41.75 13.97
C GLY A 410 0.00 42.55 12.79
N GLU A 411 -0.72 43.59 12.41
CA GLU A 411 -0.36 44.52 11.34
C GLU A 411 -0.30 45.94 11.89
N ALA A 412 0.74 46.69 11.52
CA ALA A 412 0.90 48.10 11.86
C ALA A 412 1.33 48.91 10.64
N ARG A 413 0.97 50.20 10.62
CA ARG A 413 1.34 51.12 9.53
C ARG A 413 2.26 52.21 10.02
N VAL A 414 3.30 52.49 9.25
CA VAL A 414 4.29 53.54 9.55
C VAL A 414 3.67 54.91 9.28
N GLN A 415 3.59 55.72 10.33
CA GLN A 415 3.02 57.08 10.30
C GLN A 415 4.11 58.15 10.15
N ALA A 416 5.28 57.93 10.77
CA ALA A 416 6.39 58.88 10.75
C ALA A 416 7.73 58.17 10.97
N LEU A 417 8.81 58.82 10.54
CA LEU A 417 10.18 58.34 10.72
C LEU A 417 10.99 59.39 11.47
N PHE A 418 11.71 58.96 12.50
CA PHE A 418 12.55 59.82 13.32
C PHE A 418 14.01 59.34 13.24
N PRO A 419 14.90 60.10 12.57
CA PRO A 419 16.32 59.75 12.52
C PRO A 419 16.98 60.00 13.89
N ILE A 420 17.68 59.00 14.43
CA ILE A 420 18.47 59.11 15.67
C ILE A 420 19.85 58.47 15.45
N LYS A 421 20.88 59.32 15.35
CA LYS A 421 22.28 58.90 15.10
C LYS A 421 22.34 58.01 13.85
N GLU A 422 22.75 56.74 14.01
CA GLU A 422 22.90 55.75 12.93
C GLU A 422 21.64 54.87 12.73
N ASN A 423 20.56 55.09 13.50
CA ASN A 423 19.32 54.32 13.38
C ASN A 423 18.12 55.21 13.00
N VAL A 424 17.11 54.61 12.41
CA VAL A 424 15.81 55.25 12.16
C VAL A 424 14.76 54.60 13.06
N ILE A 425 14.03 55.42 13.81
CA ILE A 425 12.85 54.97 14.56
C ILE A 425 11.63 55.11 13.67
N ALA A 426 10.93 54.01 13.42
CA ALA A 426 9.65 54.02 12.74
C ALA A 426 8.52 54.19 13.76
N GLY A 427 7.83 55.33 13.70
CA GLY A 427 6.58 55.55 14.42
C GLY A 427 5.45 54.83 13.71
N ILE A 428 4.89 53.81 14.37
CA ILE A 428 3.83 52.96 13.84
C ILE A 428 2.52 53.13 14.61
N LYS A 429 1.42 52.82 13.94
CA LYS A 429 0.11 52.59 14.55
C LYS A 429 -0.37 51.18 14.25
N VAL A 430 -0.70 50.41 15.29
CA VAL A 430 -1.17 49.03 15.14
C VAL A 430 -2.61 49.03 14.62
N ILE A 431 -2.82 48.42 13.46
CA ILE A 431 -4.12 48.31 12.77
C ILE A 431 -4.91 47.11 13.30
N SER A 432 -4.23 45.98 13.49
CA SER A 432 -4.83 44.73 13.93
C SER A 432 -3.81 43.89 14.72
N GLY A 433 -4.29 43.07 15.66
CA GLY A 433 -3.45 42.16 16.45
C GLY A 433 -2.49 42.90 17.39
N ARG A 434 -1.26 42.35 17.55
CA ARG A 434 -0.21 42.93 18.39
C ARG A 434 1.13 43.00 17.67
N ILE A 435 1.94 43.98 18.06
CA ILE A 435 3.35 44.08 17.70
C ILE A 435 4.18 43.98 18.99
N ALA A 436 5.05 42.99 19.11
CA ALA A 436 5.92 42.84 20.28
C ALA A 436 7.41 42.95 19.97
N ARG A 437 8.18 43.35 20.97
CA ARG A 437 9.64 43.36 20.90
C ARG A 437 10.16 41.94 20.67
N GLY A 438 10.96 41.76 19.64
CA GLY A 438 11.52 40.47 19.25
C GLY A 438 10.70 39.70 18.22
N ASP A 439 9.51 40.17 17.83
CA ASP A 439 8.76 39.57 16.73
C ASP A 439 9.57 39.66 15.42
N GLN A 440 9.45 38.63 14.58
CA GLN A 440 9.86 38.72 13.19
C GLN A 440 8.82 39.54 12.44
N ILE A 441 9.27 40.38 11.50
CA ILE A 441 8.37 41.25 10.73
C ILE A 441 8.65 41.15 9.24
N LYS A 442 7.58 41.29 8.47
CA LYS A 442 7.59 41.51 7.03
C LYS A 442 7.22 42.96 6.74
N LEU A 443 8.08 43.68 6.03
CA LEU A 443 7.84 45.05 5.56
C LEU A 443 7.21 45.00 4.17
N VAL A 444 6.05 45.62 4.01
CA VAL A 444 5.26 45.64 2.77
C VAL A 444 5.02 47.07 2.33
N ARG A 445 5.30 47.37 1.05
CA ARG A 445 5.05 48.66 0.42
C ARG A 445 4.05 48.46 -0.71
N GLY A 446 2.83 48.97 -0.52
CA GLY A 446 1.70 48.62 -1.40
C GLY A 446 1.40 47.11 -1.29
N GLU A 447 1.62 46.37 -2.37
CA GLU A 447 1.44 44.90 -2.41
C GLU A 447 2.77 44.13 -2.45
N LYS A 448 3.92 44.81 -2.50
CA LYS A 448 5.24 44.16 -2.63
C LYS A 448 5.95 44.05 -1.28
N GLU A 449 6.52 42.88 -1.01
CA GLU A 449 7.41 42.65 0.12
C GLU A 449 8.75 43.33 -0.14
N VAL A 450 9.10 44.29 0.73
CA VAL A 450 10.39 45.01 0.66
C VAL A 450 11.49 44.21 1.33
N GLY A 451 11.16 43.49 2.41
CA GLY A 451 12.10 42.63 3.12
C GLY A 451 11.59 42.16 4.48
N ARG A 452 12.40 41.36 5.16
CA ARG A 452 12.12 40.83 6.50
C ARG A 452 13.15 41.31 7.51
N SER A 453 12.72 41.54 8.74
CA SER A 453 13.61 41.93 9.84
C SER A 453 13.05 41.47 11.19
N LYS A 454 13.68 41.89 12.28
CA LYS A 454 13.25 41.59 13.65
C LYS A 454 13.19 42.86 14.47
N ILE A 455 12.16 43.02 15.30
CA ILE A 455 12.02 44.21 16.16
C ILE A 455 13.06 44.15 17.28
N LYS A 456 14.01 45.09 17.28
CA LYS A 456 15.07 45.24 18.28
C LYS A 456 14.57 45.95 19.53
N SER A 457 13.82 47.04 19.35
CA SER A 457 13.21 47.80 20.45
C SER A 457 11.84 48.30 20.07
N LEU A 458 10.98 48.46 21.08
CA LEU A 458 9.64 48.99 20.96
C LEU A 458 9.41 49.98 22.11
N ARG A 459 8.91 51.19 21.79
CA ARG A 459 8.71 52.28 22.74
C ARG A 459 7.35 52.94 22.57
N HIS A 460 6.75 53.39 23.68
CA HIS A 460 5.61 54.31 23.64
C HIS A 460 6.05 55.62 24.29
N GLY A 461 6.16 56.68 23.49
CA GLY A 461 6.78 57.93 23.95
C GLY A 461 8.24 57.72 24.38
N LYS A 462 8.52 57.88 25.68
CA LYS A 462 9.87 57.69 26.25
C LYS A 462 10.06 56.34 26.95
N GLU A 463 9.01 55.54 27.12
CA GLU A 463 9.04 54.29 27.85
C GLU A 463 9.27 53.10 26.92
N ASP A 464 10.14 52.16 27.32
CA ASP A 464 10.34 50.89 26.64
C ASP A 464 9.19 49.93 26.98
N ILE A 465 8.51 49.45 25.95
CA ILE A 465 7.36 48.53 26.08
C ILE A 465 7.68 47.17 25.44
N THR A 466 7.02 46.12 25.91
CA THR A 466 7.17 44.77 25.37
C THR A 466 6.18 44.47 24.24
N VAL A 467 4.97 45.03 24.30
CA VAL A 467 3.88 44.79 23.36
C VAL A 467 3.08 46.07 23.11
N ALA A 468 2.73 46.32 21.85
CA ALA A 468 1.76 47.31 21.43
C ALA A 468 0.54 46.61 20.83
N ASP A 469 -0.62 46.82 21.44
CA ASP A 469 -1.90 46.25 21.00
C ASP A 469 -2.57 47.11 19.93
N GLN A 470 -3.58 46.55 19.28
CA GLN A 470 -4.41 47.22 18.29
C GLN A 470 -4.85 48.64 18.72
N GLY A 471 -4.70 49.60 17.80
CA GLY A 471 -5.07 51.00 18.00
C GLY A 471 -4.00 51.85 18.69
N LYS A 472 -3.00 51.25 19.35
CA LYS A 472 -1.90 51.98 19.99
C LYS A 472 -0.83 52.40 18.99
N GLU A 473 -0.14 53.48 19.33
CA GLU A 473 1.02 53.99 18.60
C GLU A 473 2.31 53.59 19.34
N ALA A 474 3.36 53.25 18.59
CA ALA A 474 4.65 52.89 19.15
C ALA A 474 5.79 53.26 18.20
N GLY A 475 6.96 53.56 18.74
CA GLY A 475 8.21 53.67 17.98
C GLY A 475 8.94 52.33 17.99
N LEU A 476 9.30 51.81 16.81
CA LEU A 476 10.11 50.60 16.69
C LEU A 476 11.46 50.85 16.04
N ILE A 477 12.44 50.04 16.42
CA ILE A 477 13.75 49.97 15.77
C ILE A 477 13.96 48.52 15.32
N LEU A 478 14.40 48.35 14.07
CA LEU A 478 14.69 47.04 13.50
C LEU A 478 16.13 46.61 13.79
N SER A 479 16.35 45.30 13.92
CA SER A 479 17.68 44.71 14.14
C SER A 479 18.58 44.84 12.90
N GLN A 480 17.98 44.68 11.71
CA GLN A 480 18.63 44.91 10.43
C GLN A 480 18.03 46.16 9.80
N SER A 481 18.88 47.08 9.33
CA SER A 481 18.47 48.32 8.69
C SER A 481 17.81 48.01 7.35
N LEU A 482 16.49 48.15 7.31
CA LEU A 482 15.70 48.19 6.07
C LEU A 482 15.35 49.65 5.77
N GLU A 483 15.20 49.97 4.49
CA GLU A 483 14.70 51.28 4.07
C GLU A 483 13.18 51.34 4.31
N ILE A 484 12.80 51.94 5.45
CA ILE A 484 11.40 52.15 5.83
C ILE A 484 10.95 53.51 5.29
N LEU A 485 9.78 53.56 4.66
CA LEU A 485 9.11 54.79 4.26
C LEU A 485 7.79 54.98 5.02
N THR A 486 7.37 56.23 5.15
CA THR A 486 6.03 56.55 5.67
C THR A 486 4.97 55.94 4.77
N GLY A 487 3.98 55.26 5.36
CA GLY A 487 2.95 54.51 4.64
C GLY A 487 3.24 53.02 4.45
N ASP A 488 4.46 52.55 4.70
CA ASP A 488 4.77 51.12 4.67
C ASP A 488 3.97 50.37 5.76
N SER A 489 3.61 49.12 5.48
CA SER A 489 2.92 48.22 6.41
C SER A 489 3.91 47.20 6.98
N ILE A 490 3.85 47.02 8.30
CA ILE A 490 4.70 46.13 9.07
C ILE A 490 3.81 45.01 9.61
N ILE A 491 4.05 43.80 9.13
CA ILE A 491 3.29 42.61 9.53
C ILE A 491 4.16 41.81 10.48
N SER A 492 3.74 41.71 11.74
CA SER A 492 4.35 40.82 12.73
C SER A 492 3.95 39.39 12.46
N ILE A 493 4.95 38.52 12.45
CA ILE A 493 4.82 37.11 12.13
C ILE A 493 5.40 36.25 13.25
N GLY A 494 4.65 35.19 13.60
CA GLY A 494 4.92 34.25 14.69
C GLY A 494 5.15 32.83 14.23
#